data_AF-A0A970FJ30-F1
#
_entry.id   AF-A0A970FJ30-F1
#
_cell.length_a   1.000
_cell.length_b   1.000
_cell.length_c   1.000
_cell.angle_alpha   90.00
_cell.angle_beta   90.00
_cell.angle_gamma   90.00
#
_symmetry.space_group_name_H-M   'P 1'
#
loop_
_entity.id
_entity.type
_entity.pdbx_description
1 polymer ?
#
loop_
_entity_poly.entity_id
_entity_poly.type
_entity_poly.pdbx_seq_one_letter_code
_entity_poly.pdbx_strand_id
1 'polypeptide(L)' 'MKMLALLIMVSGAFVIYGARMFANIYNFAEKIIVNNLADFSDEELKNYRFTKAVVRVRIVGFLIVFAGTLLLYYLCR' A
#
# COMPACT_ATOMS: atom_id res chain seq x y z
N MET A 1 -19.51 8.21 15.55
CA MET A 1 -18.08 7.84 15.61
C MET A 1 -17.79 6.41 15.13
N LYS A 2 -18.53 5.37 15.53
CA LYS A 2 -18.29 3.98 15.08
C LYS A 2 -18.39 3.79 13.56
N MET A 3 -19.36 4.43 12.89
CA MET A 3 -19.42 4.45 11.41
C MET A 3 -18.18 5.07 10.76
N LEU A 4 -17.60 6.11 11.38
CA LEU A 4 -16.41 6.77 10.84
C LEU A 4 -15.20 5.83 10.87
N ALA A 5 -15.03 5.08 11.97
CA ALA A 5 -13.97 4.07 12.09
C ALA A 5 -14.11 2.97 11.03
N LEU A 6 -15.34 2.51 10.76
CA LEU A 6 -15.61 1.55 9.69
C LEU A 6 -15.31 2.12 8.30
N LEU A 7 -15.67 3.37 8.02
CA LEU A 7 -15.34 4.03 6.74
C LEU A 7 -13.82 4.12 6.54
N ILE A 8 -13.07 4.45 7.58
CA ILE A 8 -11.60 4.47 7.53
C ILE A 8 -11.06 3.07 7.22
N MET A 9 -11.53 2.04 7.92
CA MET A 9 -11.12 0.66 7.66
C MET A 9 -11.43 0.21 6.23
N VAL A 10 -12.63 0.51 5.72
CA VAL A 10 -13.04 0.17 4.34
C VAL A 10 -12.16 0.89 3.32
N SER A 11 -11.86 2.17 3.55
CA SER A 11 -10.96 2.92 2.65
C SER A 11 -9.53 2.35 2.65
N GLY A 12 -9.00 1.96 3.81
CA GLY A 12 -7.70 1.30 3.91
C GLY A 12 -7.69 -0.05 3.18
N ALA A 13 -8.76 -0.84 3.32
CA ALA A 13 -8.91 -2.09 2.59
C ALA A 13 -8.94 -1.84 1.06
N PHE A 14 -9.68 -0.83 0.61
CA PHE A 14 -9.71 -0.45 -0.80
C PHE A 14 -8.32 -0.13 -1.36
N VAL A 15 -7.48 0.59 -0.59
CA VAL A 15 -6.08 0.87 -0.96
C VAL A 15 -5.25 -0.42 -1.07
N ILE A 16 -5.43 -1.38 -0.16
CA ILE A 16 -4.71 -2.67 -0.17
C ILE A 16 -5.09 -3.50 -1.40
N TYR A 17 -6.39 -3.69 -1.66
CA TYR A 17 -6.89 -4.47 -2.79
C TYR A 17 -6.58 -3.77 -4.12
N GLY A 18 -6.68 -2.44 -4.16
CA GLY A 18 -6.34 -1.61 -5.31
C GLY A 18 -4.84 -1.38 -5.52
N ALA A 19 -3.96 -1.92 -4.68
CA ALA A 19 -2.53 -1.56 -4.67
C ALA A 19 -1.83 -1.77 -6.02
N ARG A 20 -2.19 -2.81 -6.78
CA ARG A 20 -1.64 -3.05 -8.12
C ARG A 20 -2.10 -2.01 -9.13
N MET A 21 -3.38 -1.62 -9.08
CA MET A 21 -3.95 -0.56 -9.91
C MET A 21 -3.30 0.79 -9.58
N PHE A 22 -3.16 1.12 -8.29
CA PHE A 22 -2.51 2.36 -7.86
C PHE A 22 -1.02 2.42 -8.22
N ALA A 23 -0.29 1.31 -8.06
CA ALA A 23 1.11 1.23 -8.47
C ALA A 23 1.30 1.49 -9.97
N ASN A 24 0.33 1.05 -10.79
CA ASN A 24 0.32 1.26 -12.23
C ASN A 24 -0.10 2.69 -12.62
N ILE A 25 -1.24 3.19 -12.11
CA ILE A 25 -1.78 4.52 -12.46
C ILE A 25 -0.81 5.64 -12.09
N TYR A 26 -0.17 5.54 -10.93
CA TYR A 26 0.74 6.57 -10.43
C TYR A 26 2.21 6.33 -10.82
N ASN A 27 2.51 5.31 -11.64
CA ASN A 27 3.86 4.91 -12.03
C ASN A 27 4.84 4.85 -10.85
N PHE A 28 4.40 4.31 -9.71
CA PHE A 28 5.23 4.27 -8.50
C PHE A 28 6.48 3.41 -8.67
N ALA A 29 6.47 2.48 -9.62
CA ALA A 29 7.63 1.64 -9.95
C ALA A 29 8.83 2.47 -10.46
N GLU A 30 8.57 3.54 -11.22
CA GLU A 30 9.64 4.39 -11.79
C GLU A 30 10.33 5.23 -10.71
N LYS A 31 9.62 5.56 -9.63
CA LYS A 31 10.12 6.35 -8.50
C LYS A 31 10.94 5.53 -7.50
N ILE A 32 11.16 4.24 -7.76
CA ILE A 32 11.90 3.36 -6.87
C ILE A 32 13.37 3.34 -7.29
N ILE A 33 14.19 3.97 -6.45
CA ILE A 33 15.64 3.91 -6.55
C ILE A 33 16.10 2.53 -6.04
N VAL A 34 16.86 1.84 -6.88
CA VAL A 34 17.50 0.55 -6.57
C VAL A 34 19.01 0.80 -6.60
N ASN A 35 19.67 0.64 -5.47
CA ASN A 35 21.10 0.94 -5.34
C ASN A 35 22.00 -0.17 -5.91
N ASN A 36 21.47 -1.40 -6.05
CA ASN A 36 22.19 -2.56 -6.57
C ASN A 36 21.60 -2.97 -7.93
N LEU A 37 21.93 -2.23 -8.98
CA LEU A 37 21.47 -2.53 -10.34
C LEU A 37 22.21 -3.71 -10.96
N ALA A 38 23.41 -4.03 -10.47
CA ALA A 38 24.30 -5.05 -11.04
C ALA A 38 23.82 -6.49 -10.82
N ASP A 39 22.94 -6.73 -9.84
CA ASP A 39 22.47 -8.07 -9.47
C ASP A 39 21.19 -8.51 -10.20
N PHE A 40 20.60 -7.65 -11.03
CA PHE A 40 19.31 -7.90 -11.69
C PHE A 40 19.43 -7.78 -13.20
N SER A 41 18.79 -8.70 -13.93
CA SER A 41 18.47 -8.46 -15.34
C SER A 41 17.44 -7.32 -15.49
N ASP A 42 17.35 -6.72 -16.67
CA ASP A 42 16.40 -5.62 -16.94
C ASP A 42 14.95 -5.99 -16.63
N GLU A 43 14.56 -7.24 -16.92
CA GLU A 43 13.21 -7.75 -16.66
C GLU A 43 12.97 -7.98 -15.15
N GLU A 44 13.94 -8.57 -14.44
CA GLU A 44 13.85 -8.75 -12.99
C GLU A 44 13.81 -7.42 -12.25
N LEU A 45 14.58 -6.43 -12.72
CA LEU A 45 14.60 -5.09 -12.14
C LEU A 45 13.24 -4.41 -12.28
N LYS A 46 12.58 -4.54 -13.44
CA LYS A 46 11.24 -4.01 -13.69
C LYS A 46 10.21 -4.67 -12.78
N ASN A 47 10.24 -5.99 -12.67
CA ASN A 47 9.35 -6.77 -11.81
C ASN A 47 9.57 -6.45 -10.32
N TYR A 48 10.83 -6.29 -9.90
CA TYR A 48 11.20 -5.91 -8.54
C TYR A 48 10.68 -4.52 -8.17
N ARG A 49 10.91 -3.52 -9.05
CA ARG A 49 10.40 -2.15 -8.84
C ARG A 49 8.88 -2.15 -8.74
N PHE A 50 8.19 -2.83 -9.65
CA PHE A 50 6.73 -2.90 -9.60
C PHE A 50 6.23 -3.57 -8.32
N THR A 51 6.84 -4.69 -7.92
CA THR A 51 6.48 -5.39 -6.69
C THR A 51 6.71 -4.51 -5.46
N LYS A 52 7.84 -3.81 -5.39
CA LYS A 52 8.17 -2.91 -4.28
C LYS A 52 7.22 -1.70 -4.24
N ALA A 53 6.77 -1.21 -5.39
CA ALA A 53 5.75 -0.17 -5.47
C ALA A 53 4.40 -0.66 -4.92
N VAL A 54 3.95 -1.86 -5.33
CA VAL A 54 2.73 -2.47 -4.80
C VAL A 54 2.81 -2.67 -3.29
N VAL A 55 3.94 -3.17 -2.79
CA VAL A 55 4.15 -3.36 -1.34
C VAL A 55 4.07 -2.03 -0.60
N ARG A 56 4.68 -0.95 -1.09
CA ARG A 56 4.55 0.38 -0.47
C ARG A 56 3.09 0.85 -0.38
N VAL A 57 2.32 0.68 -1.44
CA VAL A 57 0.88 1.04 -1.42
C VAL A 57 0.11 0.18 -0.42
N ARG A 58 0.40 -1.12 -0.34
CA ARG A 58 -0.22 -2.01 0.66
C ARG A 58 0.11 -1.61 2.09
N ILE A 59 1.36 -1.19 2.37
CA ILE A 59 1.77 -0.70 3.69
C ILE A 59 0.96 0.54 4.06
N VAL A 60 0.79 1.49 3.14
CA VAL A 60 -0.05 2.68 3.37
C VAL A 60 -1.49 2.29 3.65
N GLY A 61 -2.09 1.42 2.84
CA GLY A 61 -3.44 0.92 3.07
C GLY A 61 -3.59 0.22 4.43
N PHE A 62 -2.58 -0.57 4.83
CA PHE A 62 -2.55 -1.23 6.13
C PHE A 62 -2.51 -0.23 7.29
N LEU A 63 -1.72 0.84 7.20
CA LEU A 63 -1.69 1.90 8.21
C LEU A 63 -3.06 2.57 8.38
N ILE A 64 -3.80 2.77 7.29
CA ILE A 64 -5.16 3.32 7.32
C ILE A 64 -6.12 2.34 8.03
N VAL A 65 -6.09 1.05 7.67
CA VAL A 65 -6.90 0.03 8.35
C VAL A 65 -6.57 -0.04 9.84
N PHE A 66 -5.29 0.01 10.17
CA PHE A 66 -4.82 -0.05 11.55
C PHE A 66 -5.31 1.14 12.37
N ALA A 67 -5.24 2.37 11.82
CA ALA A 67 -5.79 3.56 12.46
C ALA A 67 -7.31 3.44 12.70
N GLY A 68 -8.06 2.94 11.69
CA GLY A 68 -9.50 2.68 11.84
C GLY A 68 -9.81 1.62 12.90
N THR A 69 -8.98 0.57 12.98
CA THR A 69 -9.11 -0.49 14.00
C THR A 69 -8.87 0.06 15.40
N LEU A 70 -7.83 0.89 15.60
CA LEU A 70 -7.57 1.54 16.88
C LEU A 70 -8.72 2.44 17.30
N LEU A 71 -9.24 3.26 16.38
CA LEU A 71 -10.41 4.10 16.62
C LEU A 71 -11.63 3.28 17.05
N LEU A 72 -11.91 2.17 16.37
CA LEU A 72 -13.02 1.29 16.72
C LEU A 72 -12.83 0.63 18.09
N TYR A 73 -11.61 0.18 18.40
CA TYR A 73 -11.26 -0.39 19.71
C TYR A 73 -11.51 0.60 20.85
N TYR A 74 -11.03 1.85 20.72
CA TYR A 74 -11.26 2.89 21.72
C TYR A 74 -12.74 3.28 21.88
N LEU A 75 -13.53 3.20 20.81
CA LEU A 75 -14.97 3.54 20.84
C LEU A 75 -15.86 2.41 21.37
N CYS A 76 -15.35 1.18 21.43
CA CYS A 76 -16.07 0.00 21.91
C CYS A 76 -15.63 -0.45 23.31
N ARG A 77 -14.51 0.06 23.82
CA ARG A 77 -14.10 -0.03 25.21
C ARG A 77 -14.94 0.91 26.07
#